data_AF-A0A402AVX4-F1
#
_entry.id   AF-A0A402AVX4-F1
#
_cell.length_a   1.000
_cell.length_b   1.000
_cell.length_c   1.000
_cell.angle_alpha   90.00
_cell.angle_beta   90.00
_cell.angle_gamma   90.00
#
_symmetry.space_group_name_H-M   'P 1'
#
loop_
_entity.id
_entity.type
_entity.pdbx_description
1 polymer ?
#
loop_
_entity_poly.entity_id
_entity_poly.type
_entity_poly.pdbx_seq_one_letter_code
_entity_poly.pdbx_strand_id
1 'polypeptide(L)'
;MARTAGGIGIEDLHILGMMANRKLSRAVADAAMGQLLQFLKTKVTASGGNLFIASRWFPSTKRCSCCGHVKKRMPLKHRTYQCLVCKLVLDRDLSAALNLAWFATDMLRQLSA
;
A
#
# COMPACT_ATOMS: atom_id res chain seq x y z
N MET A 1 10.39 -12.69 15.75
CA MET A 1 9.65 -13.52 14.76
C MET A 1 8.20 -13.09 14.82
N ALA A 2 7.58 -12.67 13.71
CA ALA A 2 6.17 -12.27 13.71
C ALA A 2 5.31 -13.52 13.98
N ARG A 3 4.61 -13.55 15.12
CA ARG A 3 3.84 -14.70 15.63
C ARG A 3 2.34 -14.63 15.32
N THR A 4 1.95 -13.87 14.31
CA THR A 4 0.53 -13.67 13.96
C THR A 4 0.30 -14.04 12.51
N ALA A 5 -0.46 -15.11 12.26
CA ALA A 5 -1.04 -15.43 10.97
C ALA A 5 -2.04 -14.31 10.61
N GLY A 6 -1.55 -13.28 9.93
CA GLY A 6 -2.30 -12.11 9.50
C GLY A 6 -2.13 -11.86 8.00
N GLY A 7 -2.78 -10.81 7.51
CA GLY A 7 -2.73 -10.39 6.10
C GLY A 7 -1.92 -9.12 5.95
N ILE A 8 -0.98 -9.11 5.00
CA ILE A 8 -0.22 -7.93 4.62
C ILE A 8 -0.68 -7.47 3.25
N GLY A 9 -1.08 -6.19 3.13
CA GLY A 9 -1.44 -5.57 1.87
C GLY A 9 -0.31 -4.69 1.35
N ILE A 10 0.07 -4.86 0.08
CA ILE A 10 1.05 -4.02 -0.60
C ILE A 10 0.51 -3.53 -1.93
N GLU A 11 1.04 -2.43 -2.46
CA GLU A 11 0.69 -1.96 -3.80
C GLU A 11 1.43 -2.74 -4.89
N ASP A 12 0.76 -2.99 -6.01
CA ASP A 12 1.41 -3.32 -7.28
C ASP A 12 2.17 -2.08 -7.79
N LEU A 13 3.38 -1.89 -7.27
CA LEU A 13 4.32 -0.90 -7.77
C LEU A 13 4.93 -1.43 -9.07
N HIS A 14 4.72 -0.73 -10.18
CA HIS A 14 5.41 -1.02 -11.44
C HIS A 14 6.87 -0.57 -11.34
N ILE A 15 7.69 -1.33 -10.59
CA ILE A 15 9.08 -1.00 -10.26
C ILE A 15 9.88 -0.70 -11.53
N LEU A 16 9.72 -1.51 -12.59
CA LEU A 16 10.40 -1.28 -13.87
C LEU A 16 10.05 0.09 -14.48
N GLY A 17 8.76 0.47 -14.48
CA GLY A 17 8.33 1.78 -14.94
C GLY A 17 8.82 2.93 -14.05
N MET A 18 8.94 2.71 -12.74
CA MET A 18 9.50 3.70 -11.81
C MET A 18 11.01 3.85 -12.01
N MET A 19 11.73 2.77 -12.32
CA MET A 19 13.15 2.77 -12.66
C MET A 19 13.42 3.43 -14.02
N ALA A 20 12.48 3.37 -14.96
CA ALA A 20 12.57 4.10 -16.24
C ALA A 20 12.41 5.63 -16.07
N ASN A 21 11.81 6.08 -14.96
CA ASN A 21 11.65 7.50 -14.67
C ASN A 21 12.94 8.08 -14.08
N ARG A 22 13.67 8.87 -14.88
CA ARG A 22 14.96 9.50 -14.50
C ARG A 22 14.92 10.32 -13.20
N LYS A 23 13.76 10.80 -12.77
CA LYS A 23 13.61 11.57 -11.50
C LYS A 23 13.43 10.67 -10.28
N LEU A 24 12.89 9.46 -10.46
CA LEU A 24 12.55 8.53 -9.38
C LEU A 24 13.49 7.31 -9.34
N SER A 25 14.18 7.02 -10.43
CA SER A 25 14.99 5.80 -10.60
C SER A 25 16.04 5.62 -9.52
N ARG A 26 16.73 6.69 -9.12
CA ARG A 26 17.74 6.66 -8.04
C ARG A 26 17.11 6.35 -6.68
N ALA A 27 16.06 7.08 -6.31
CA ALA A 27 15.36 6.85 -5.04
C ALA A 27 14.76 5.44 -4.96
N VAL A 28 14.26 4.90 -6.08
CA VAL A 28 13.70 3.54 -6.16
C VAL A 28 14.79 2.48 -6.05
N ALA A 29 15.94 2.70 -6.69
CA ALA A 29 17.10 1.81 -6.60
C ALA A 29 17.67 1.79 -5.17
N ASP A 30 17.86 2.96 -4.57
CA ASP A 30 18.38 3.11 -3.19
C ASP A 30 17.43 2.47 -2.17
N ALA A 31 16.11 2.50 -2.41
CA ALA A 31 15.10 1.87 -1.55
C ALA A 31 15.05 0.34 -1.67
N ALA A 32 15.81 -0.28 -2.59
CA ALA A 32 15.87 -1.74 -2.80
C ALA A 32 14.49 -2.43 -2.86
N MET A 33 13.50 -1.78 -3.50
CA MET A 33 12.09 -2.21 -3.43
C MET A 33 11.85 -3.64 -3.91
N GLY A 34 12.62 -4.11 -4.91
CA GLY A 34 12.54 -5.50 -5.38
C GLY A 34 12.97 -6.52 -4.33
N GLN A 35 14.02 -6.22 -3.57
CA GLN A 35 14.48 -7.09 -2.47
C GLN A 35 13.47 -7.10 -1.32
N LEU A 36 12.88 -5.94 -0.99
CA LEU A 36 11.82 -5.85 0.01
C LEU A 36 10.63 -6.74 -0.36
N LEU A 37 10.17 -6.69 -1.62
CA LEU A 37 9.09 -7.57 -2.09
C LEU A 37 9.44 -9.05 -1.96
N GLN A 38 10.68 -9.42 -2.30
CA GLN A 38 11.14 -10.80 -2.16
C GLN A 38 11.14 -11.24 -0.70
N PHE A 39 11.65 -10.40 0.21
CA PHE A 39 11.64 -10.69 1.63
C PHE A 39 10.22 -10.81 2.19
N LEU A 40 9.29 -9.94 1.79
CA LEU A 40 7.89 -10.03 2.19
C LEU A 40 7.28 -11.36 1.74
N LYS A 41 7.44 -11.74 0.46
CA LYS A 41 6.96 -13.02 -0.05
C LYS A 41 7.50 -14.20 0.76
N THR A 42 8.81 -14.26 0.98
CA THR A 42 9.42 -15.39 1.69
C THR A 42 9.04 -15.41 3.17
N LYS A 43 9.11 -14.26 3.87
CA LYS A 43 8.91 -14.20 5.32
C LYS A 43 7.45 -14.29 5.74
N VAL A 44 6.53 -13.73 4.97
CA VAL A 44 5.09 -13.83 5.24
C VAL A 44 4.62 -15.27 5.09
N THR A 45 4.98 -15.92 3.98
CA THR A 45 4.66 -17.35 3.76
C THR A 45 5.29 -18.23 4.83
N ALA A 46 6.55 -18.01 5.19
CA ALA A 46 7.22 -18.78 6.24
C ALA A 46 6.58 -18.60 7.64
N SER A 47 5.84 -17.52 7.87
CA SER A 47 5.12 -17.26 9.12
C SER A 47 3.66 -17.73 9.09
N GLY A 48 3.22 -18.38 8.00
CA GLY A 48 1.82 -18.78 7.80
C GLY A 48 0.86 -17.61 7.53
N GLY A 49 1.37 -16.44 7.14
CA GLY A 49 0.56 -15.27 6.79
C GLY A 49 0.20 -15.22 5.30
N ASN A 50 -0.67 -14.28 4.94
CA ASN A 50 -1.07 -14.03 3.56
C ASN A 50 -0.54 -12.67 3.06
N LEU A 51 0.02 -12.65 1.85
CA LEU A 51 0.45 -11.42 1.19
C LEU A 51 -0.51 -11.10 0.04
N PHE A 52 -1.16 -9.94 0.11
CA PHE A 52 -2.10 -9.46 -0.91
C PHE A 52 -1.51 -8.28 -1.65
N ILE A 53 -1.55 -8.36 -2.98
CA ILE A 53 -1.08 -7.29 -3.86
C ILE A 53 -2.30 -6.54 -4.37
N ALA A 54 -2.49 -5.31 -3.91
CA ALA A 54 -3.51 -4.40 -4.41
C ALA A 54 -3.16 -4.00 -5.85
N SER A 55 -4.12 -4.10 -6.76
CA SER A 55 -3.90 -3.70 -8.15
C SER A 55 -3.52 -2.22 -8.24
N ARG A 56 -2.81 -1.84 -9.31
CA ARG A 56 -2.45 -0.43 -9.60
C ARG A 56 -3.63 0.54 -9.66
N TRP A 57 -4.84 0.03 -9.83
CA TRP A 57 -6.07 0.82 -9.91
C TRP A 57 -6.70 1.05 -8.53
N PHE A 58 -6.24 0.34 -7.50
CA PHE A 58 -6.68 0.57 -6.13
C PHE A 58 -6.25 1.96 -5.67
N PRO A 59 -7.18 2.85 -5.29
CA PRO A 59 -6.88 4.25 -5.02
C PRO A 59 -6.33 4.47 -3.59
N SER A 60 -5.35 3.69 -3.15
CA SER A 60 -4.73 3.74 -1.80
C SER A 60 -4.41 5.15 -1.30
N THR A 61 -3.78 6.01 -2.12
CA THR A 61 -3.39 7.38 -1.75
C THR A 61 -4.50 8.41 -1.90
N LYS A 62 -5.61 8.05 -2.58
CA LYS A 62 -6.75 8.93 -2.87
C LYS A 62 -7.97 8.62 -2.00
N ARG A 63 -8.13 7.36 -1.57
CA ARG A 63 -9.19 6.87 -0.70
C ARG A 63 -8.96 7.36 0.73
N CYS A 64 -10.02 7.79 1.40
CA CYS A 64 -9.95 8.15 2.81
C CYS A 64 -9.93 6.88 3.66
N SER A 65 -8.93 6.74 4.53
CA SER A 65 -8.81 5.59 5.44
C SER A 65 -9.92 5.52 6.50
N CYS A 66 -10.64 6.61 6.74
CA CYS A 66 -11.76 6.66 7.69
C CYS A 66 -13.11 6.39 7.01
N CYS A 67 -13.46 7.14 5.96
CA CYS A 67 -14.81 7.09 5.36
C CYS A 67 -14.86 6.47 3.96
N GLY A 68 -13.74 6.06 3.37
CA GLY A 68 -13.69 5.44 2.05
C GLY A 68 -13.88 6.39 0.85
N HIS A 69 -14.15 7.68 1.07
CA HIS A 69 -14.28 8.66 -0.01
C HIS A 69 -13.00 8.73 -0.87
N VAL A 70 -13.15 8.72 -2.20
CA VAL A 70 -12.03 8.74 -3.15
C VAL A 70 -11.89 10.11 -3.80
N LYS A 71 -10.74 10.76 -3.61
CA LYS A 71 -10.40 12.02 -4.26
C LYS A 71 -10.16 11.83 -5.76
N LYS A 72 -10.57 12.82 -6.57
CA LYS A 72 -10.22 12.86 -8.01
C LYS A 72 -8.71 12.99 -8.25
N ARG A 73 -8.01 13.82 -7.48
CA ARG A 73 -6.57 14.08 -7.62
C ARG A 73 -5.85 14.09 -6.28
N MET A 74 -4.65 13.51 -6.27
CA MET A 74 -3.70 13.56 -5.14
C MET A 74 -2.28 13.65 -5.72
N PRO A 75 -1.77 14.86 -6.03
CA PRO A 75 -0.44 15.02 -6.61
C PRO A 75 0.67 14.62 -5.63
N LEU A 76 1.80 14.12 -6.15
CA LEU A 76 2.92 13.59 -5.35
C LEU A 76 3.52 14.60 -4.34
N LYS A 77 3.42 15.91 -4.63
CA LYS A 77 3.89 16.99 -3.74
C LYS A 77 3.06 17.13 -2.46
N HIS A 78 1.81 16.63 -2.45
CA HIS A 78 0.97 16.69 -1.25
C HIS A 78 1.35 15.53 -0.34
N ARG A 79 1.98 15.87 0.80
CA ARG A 79 2.39 14.93 1.84
C ARG A 79 1.31 14.72 2.90
N THR A 80 0.37 15.65 3.05
CA THR A 80 -0.77 15.54 3.96
C THR A 80 -2.02 15.13 3.21
N TYR A 81 -2.70 14.09 3.67
CA TYR A 81 -4.05 13.73 3.26
C TYR A 81 -5.07 14.48 4.12
N GLN A 82 -6.01 15.18 3.47
CA GLN A 82 -7.14 15.83 4.14
C GLN A 82 -8.45 15.39 3.48
N CYS A 83 -9.35 14.75 4.22
CA CYS A 83 -10.65 14.37 3.71
C CYS A 83 -11.63 15.54 3.75
N LEU A 84 -12.31 15.83 2.64
CA LEU A 84 -13.33 16.89 2.60
C LEU A 84 -14.67 16.43 3.19
N VAL A 85 -14.91 15.12 3.25
CA VAL A 85 -16.13 14.49 3.77
C VAL A 85 -16.08 14.35 5.28
N CYS A 86 -15.17 13.53 5.82
CA CYS A 86 -15.08 13.26 7.26
C CYS A 86 -14.06 14.12 8.02
N LYS A 87 -13.43 15.09 7.36
CA LYS A 87 -12.44 16.03 7.94
C LYS A 87 -11.16 15.40 8.51
N LEU A 88 -10.94 14.10 8.33
CA LEU A 88 -9.69 13.43 8.69
C LEU A 88 -8.47 14.14 8.06
N VAL A 89 -7.44 14.41 8.87
CA VAL A 89 -6.14 14.93 8.43
C VAL A 89 -5.03 14.02 8.95
N LEU A 90 -4.17 13.54 8.06
CA LEU A 90 -3.00 12.72 8.42
C LEU A 90 -1.93 12.77 7.32
N ASP A 91 -0.78 12.16 7.58
CA ASP A 91 0.22 11.91 6.52
C ASP A 91 -0.36 11.01 5.41
N ARG A 92 -0.04 11.33 4.16
CA ARG A 92 -0.55 10.62 2.98
C ARG A 92 -0.09 9.16 2.95
N ASP A 93 1.17 8.91 3.27
CA ASP A 93 1.73 7.56 3.19
C ASP A 93 1.14 6.71 4.33
N LEU A 94 0.87 7.31 5.51
CA LEU A 94 0.07 6.67 6.57
C LEU A 94 -1.38 6.37 6.12
N SER A 95 -2.05 7.30 5.43
CA SER A 95 -3.39 7.06 4.89
C SER A 95 -3.41 5.93 3.88
N ALA A 96 -2.39 5.86 3.02
CA ALA A 96 -2.24 4.78 2.04
C ALA A 96 -2.01 3.43 2.73
N ALA A 97 -1.15 3.38 3.75
CA ALA A 97 -0.89 2.17 4.53
C ALA A 97 -2.17 1.63 5.20
N LEU A 98 -2.99 2.51 5.80
CA LEU A 98 -4.28 2.13 6.39
C LEU A 98 -5.25 1.57 5.34
N ASN A 99 -5.29 2.16 4.13
CA ASN A 99 -6.12 1.64 3.05
C ASN A 99 -5.66 0.26 2.55
N LEU A 100 -4.35 0.02 2.52
CA LEU A 100 -3.79 -1.29 2.15
C LEU A 100 -4.05 -2.35 3.23
N ALA A 101 -3.99 -1.97 4.51
CA ALA A 101 -4.36 -2.85 5.61
C ALA A 101 -5.86 -3.22 5.56
N TRP A 102 -6.72 -2.23 5.27
CA TRP A 102 -8.15 -2.48 5.03
C TRP A 102 -8.36 -3.44 3.85
N PHE A 103 -7.67 -3.21 2.73
CA PHE A 103 -7.72 -4.09 1.56
C PHE A 103 -7.31 -5.53 1.90
N ALA A 104 -6.19 -5.72 2.60
CA ALA A 104 -5.74 -7.05 3.01
C ALA A 104 -6.74 -7.75 3.96
N THR A 105 -7.36 -6.99 4.86
CA THR A 105 -8.39 -7.51 5.76
C THR A 105 -9.63 -7.96 4.98
N ASP A 106 -10.04 -7.19 3.97
CA ASP A 106 -11.15 -7.55 3.09
C ASP A 106 -10.86 -8.84 2.30
N MET A 107 -9.67 -8.96 1.72
CA MET A 107 -9.24 -10.16 1.00
C MET A 107 -9.18 -11.40 1.91
N LEU A 108 -8.69 -11.26 3.14
CA LEU A 108 -8.69 -12.36 4.11
C LEU A 108 -10.10 -12.86 4.43
N ARG A 109 -11.06 -11.95 4.59
CA ARG A 109 -12.45 -12.31 4.84
C ARG A 109 -13.04 -13.10 3.68
N GLN A 110 -12.73 -12.71 2.45
CA GLN A 110 -13.18 -13.42 1.25
C GLN A 110 -12.58 -14.82 1.11
N LEU A 111 -11.36 -15.05 1.60
CA LEU A 111 -10.74 -16.39 1.62
C LEU A 111 -11.29 -17.30 2.72
N SER A 112 -11.92 -16.72 3.74
CA SER A 112 -12.45 -17.46 4.90
C SER A 112 -13.97 -17.69 4.82
N ALA A 113 -14.60 -17.23 3.74
CA ALA A 113 -16.02 -17.37 3.44
C ALA A 113 -16.22 -18.46 2.39
#